data_AF-A0A945F3T2-F1
#
_entry.id   AF-A0A945F3T2-F1
#
_cell.length_a   1.000
_cell.length_b   1.000
_cell.length_c   1.000
_cell.angle_alpha   90.00
_cell.angle_beta   90.00
_cell.angle_gamma   90.00
#
_symmetry.space_group_name_H-M   'P 1'
#
loop_
_entity.id
_entity.type
_entity.pdbx_description
1 polymer ?
#
loop_
_entity_poly.entity_id
_entity_poly.type
_entity_poly.pdbx_seq_one_letter_code
_entity_poly.pdbx_strand_id
1 'polypeptide(L)'
;AHSLSAGGSIIHPDVECLSITPICPSSLSMRPFIIPGNKQMHVTINTQRREDAAKIGLTVDGQDCVDLQYGDKITFRRSKRYFHLVRTQNRYYKMLRSKLNWGETKRKKSV
;
A
#
# COMPACT_ATOMS: atom_id res chain seq x y z
N ALA A 1 5.42 -2.84 -0.99
CA ALA A 1 5.26 -2.50 -2.42
C ALA A 1 3.96 -3.04 -3.06
N HIS A 2 2.95 -3.44 -2.29
CA HIS A 2 1.76 -4.12 -2.84
C HIS A 2 0.67 -3.18 -3.38
N SER A 3 0.60 -1.96 -2.85
CA SER A 3 -0.41 -0.97 -3.25
C SER A 3 -0.35 -0.65 -4.75
N LEU A 4 0.84 -0.50 -5.35
CA LEU A 4 0.97 -0.23 -6.79
C LEU A 4 0.39 -1.37 -7.65
N SER A 5 0.66 -2.62 -7.29
CA SER A 5 0.13 -3.79 -8.00
C SER A 5 -1.40 -3.91 -7.89
N ALA A 6 -1.98 -3.44 -6.78
CA ALA A 6 -3.41 -3.41 -6.56
C ALA A 6 -4.10 -2.14 -7.13
N GLY A 7 -3.40 -1.33 -7.93
CA GLY A 7 -3.95 -0.12 -8.57
C GLY A 7 -3.88 1.15 -7.73
N GLY A 8 -3.09 1.15 -6.65
CA GLY A 8 -2.80 2.33 -5.84
C GLY A 8 -1.88 3.33 -6.55
N SER A 9 -1.90 4.59 -6.08
CA SER A 9 -1.12 5.68 -6.66
C SER A 9 0.36 5.61 -6.30
N ILE A 10 1.20 6.17 -7.17
CA ILE A 10 2.61 6.43 -6.86
C ILE A 10 2.71 7.75 -6.10
N ILE A 11 3.32 7.67 -4.92
CA ILE A 11 3.38 8.77 -3.97
C ILE A 11 4.86 9.17 -3.81
N HIS A 12 5.13 10.47 -3.93
CA HIS A 12 6.48 10.99 -3.73
C HIS A 12 6.89 10.80 -2.26
N PRO A 13 8.15 10.39 -1.96
CA PRO A 13 8.59 10.08 -0.59
C PRO A 13 8.42 11.24 0.41
N ASP A 14 8.40 12.47 -0.07
CA ASP A 14 8.25 13.68 0.77
C ASP A 14 6.78 13.99 1.12
N VAL A 15 5.81 13.27 0.53
CA VAL A 15 4.39 13.46 0.83
C VAL A 15 4.01 12.67 2.08
N GLU A 16 3.60 13.38 3.12
CA GLU A 16 3.15 12.78 4.37
C GLU A 16 1.68 12.34 4.30
N CYS A 17 1.44 11.11 3.85
CA CYS A 17 0.09 10.57 3.73
C CYS A 17 0.01 9.08 4.08
N LEU A 18 -1.22 8.61 4.33
CA LEU A 18 -1.56 7.19 4.34
C LEU A 18 -2.36 6.88 3.07
N SER A 19 -1.94 5.83 2.35
CA SER A 19 -2.63 5.34 1.16
C SER A 19 -3.32 4.02 1.46
N ILE A 20 -4.60 3.93 1.12
CA ILE A 20 -5.42 2.73 1.32
C ILE A 20 -5.79 2.21 -0.06
N THR A 21 -5.46 0.96 -0.33
CA THR A 21 -5.72 0.30 -1.62
C THR A 21 -6.42 -1.03 -1.36
N PRO A 22 -7.73 -1.13 -1.63
CA PRO A 22 -8.44 -2.40 -1.57
C PRO A 22 -7.87 -3.39 -2.58
N ILE A 23 -7.75 -4.66 -2.19
CA ILE A 23 -7.34 -5.74 -3.09
C ILE A 23 -8.61 -6.47 -3.55
N CYS A 24 -8.84 -6.51 -4.87
CA CYS A 24 -9.97 -7.19 -5.52
C CYS A 24 -11.33 -6.96 -4.79
N PRO A 25 -11.75 -5.71 -4.55
CA PRO A 25 -12.99 -5.44 -3.84
C PRO A 25 -14.19 -5.95 -4.65
N SER A 26 -15.17 -6.54 -3.97
CA SER A 26 -16.42 -6.98 -4.60
C SER A 26 -17.37 -5.84 -4.98
N SER A 27 -17.12 -4.62 -4.46
CA SER A 27 -17.90 -3.42 -4.78
C SER A 27 -17.17 -2.52 -5.80
N LEU A 28 -17.89 -2.11 -6.85
CA LEU A 28 -17.43 -1.15 -7.86
C LEU A 28 -17.15 0.25 -7.30
N SER A 29 -17.69 0.60 -6.12
CA SER A 29 -17.48 1.89 -5.49
C SER A 29 -16.19 1.97 -4.66
N MET A 30 -15.57 0.83 -4.32
CA MET A 30 -14.33 0.81 -3.57
C MET A 30 -13.15 1.18 -4.47
N ARG A 31 -12.63 2.39 -4.28
CA ARG A 31 -11.46 2.91 -5.00
C ARG A 31 -10.32 3.15 -4.01
N PRO A 32 -9.05 3.10 -4.46
CA PRO A 32 -7.93 3.55 -3.65
C PRO A 32 -8.10 5.01 -3.26
N PHE A 33 -7.71 5.38 -2.04
CA PHE A 33 -7.80 6.74 -1.54
C PHE A 33 -6.63 7.08 -0.62
N ILE A 34 -6.36 8.38 -0.49
CA ILE A 34 -5.23 8.92 0.27
C ILE A 34 -5.78 9.85 1.34
N ILE A 35 -5.23 9.76 2.56
CA ILE A 35 -5.56 10.64 3.69
C ILE A 35 -4.29 11.28 4.27
N PRO A 36 -4.43 12.39 5.03
CA PRO A 36 -3.27 13.00 5.69
C PRO A 36 -2.55 12.05 6.64
N GLY A 37 -1.22 12.10 6.65
CA GLY A 37 -0.37 11.16 7.39
C GLY A 37 -0.50 11.24 8.93
N ASN A 38 -1.08 12.32 9.45
CA ASN A 38 -1.31 12.52 10.88
C ASN A 38 -2.62 11.90 11.38
N LYS A 39 -3.44 11.33 10.49
CA LYS A 39 -4.70 10.68 10.88
C LYS A 39 -4.45 9.28 11.43
N GLN A 40 -5.34 8.88 12.33
CA GLN A 40 -5.44 7.53 12.84
C GLN A 40 -6.66 6.86 12.23
N MET A 41 -6.52 5.59 11.87
CA MET A 41 -7.60 4.78 11.31
C MET A 41 -7.81 3.51 12.13
N HIS A 42 -9.03 3.00 12.02
CA HIS A 42 -9.45 1.76 12.65
C HIS A 42 -10.11 0.85 11.63
N VAL A 43 -9.78 -0.43 11.68
CA VAL A 43 -10.43 -1.50 10.93
C VAL A 43 -10.89 -2.54 11.93
N THR A 44 -12.19 -2.87 11.89
CA THR A 44 -12.77 -3.91 12.74
C THR A 44 -13.11 -5.11 11.87
N ILE A 45 -12.72 -6.30 12.32
CA ILE A 45 -13.09 -7.55 11.67
C ILE A 45 -14.53 -7.87 12.02
N ASN A 46 -15.45 -7.65 11.08
CA ASN A 46 -16.89 -7.80 11.32
C ASN A 46 -17.52 -9.07 10.71
N THR A 47 -16.72 -9.96 10.11
CA THR A 47 -17.24 -11.14 9.43
C THR A 47 -17.35 -12.31 10.40
N GLN A 48 -18.57 -12.79 10.64
CA GLN A 48 -18.85 -14.06 11.32
C GLN A 48 -18.83 -15.18 10.28
N ARG A 49 -17.68 -15.44 9.68
CA ARG A 49 -17.51 -16.62 8.83
C ARG A 49 -17.25 -17.82 9.75
N ARG A 50 -18.09 -18.86 9.63
CA ARG A 50 -18.01 -20.09 10.43
C ARG A 50 -16.64 -20.75 10.28
N GLU A 51 -16.26 -21.49 11.30
CA GLU A 51 -14.94 -22.01 11.68
C GLU A 51 -14.10 -22.74 10.60
N ASP A 52 -14.65 -22.96 9.40
CA ASP A 52 -13.96 -23.56 8.24
C ASP A 52 -13.59 -22.54 7.13
N ALA A 53 -13.92 -21.25 7.32
CA ALA A 53 -13.81 -20.23 6.28
C ALA A 53 -12.63 -19.27 6.52
N ALA A 54 -11.50 -19.57 5.85
CA ALA A 54 -10.32 -18.72 5.61
C ALA A 54 -9.82 -17.88 6.80
N LYS A 55 -8.66 -18.26 7.35
CA LYS A 55 -7.91 -17.45 8.33
C LYS A 55 -7.73 -16.02 7.82
N ILE A 56 -8.09 -15.04 8.66
CA ILE A 56 -7.83 -13.63 8.39
C ILE A 56 -6.47 -13.32 9.00
N GLY A 57 -5.52 -12.91 8.18
CA GLY A 57 -4.19 -12.51 8.63
C GLY A 57 -3.93 -11.03 8.38
N LEU A 58 -3.24 -10.38 9.32
CA LEU A 58 -2.56 -9.12 9.09
C LEU A 58 -1.09 -9.39 8.83
N THR A 59 -0.57 -8.85 7.72
CA THR A 59 0.86 -8.88 7.44
C THR A 59 1.45 -7.47 7.47
N VAL A 60 2.54 -7.28 8.19
CA VAL A 60 3.29 -6.01 8.23
C VAL A 60 4.56 -6.16 7.40
N ASP A 61 4.74 -5.27 6.42
CA ASP A 61 5.87 -5.25 5.48
C ASP A 61 6.18 -6.59 4.76
N GLY A 62 5.20 -7.49 4.73
CA GLY A 62 5.35 -8.83 4.13
C GLY A 62 6.11 -9.83 4.99
N GLN A 63 6.41 -9.51 6.26
CA GLN A 63 7.24 -10.34 7.14
C GLN A 63 6.45 -10.88 8.34
N ASP A 64 5.96 -9.99 9.20
CA ASP A 64 5.24 -10.40 10.40
C ASP A 64 3.79 -10.74 10.06
N CYS A 65 3.33 -11.94 10.42
CA CYS A 65 1.94 -12.37 10.23
C CYS A 65 1.24 -12.52 11.58
N VAL A 66 0.06 -11.91 11.71
CA VAL A 66 -0.78 -11.98 12.90
C VAL A 66 -2.15 -12.52 12.49
N ASP A 67 -2.55 -13.65 13.08
CA ASP A 67 -3.90 -14.18 12.92
C ASP A 67 -4.91 -13.26 13.63
N LEU A 68 -6.01 -12.94 12.95
CA LEU A 68 -7.06 -12.05 13.43
C LEU A 68 -8.38 -12.81 13.60
N GLN A 69 -9.14 -12.42 14.60
CA GLN A 69 -10.44 -12.99 14.96
C GLN A 69 -11.58 -12.00 14.77
N TYR A 70 -12.81 -12.52 14.78
CA TYR A 70 -14.00 -11.70 14.79
C TYR A 70 -14.00 -10.74 15.99
N GLY A 71 -14.31 -9.47 15.75
CA GLY A 71 -14.30 -8.42 16.77
C GLY A 71 -12.96 -7.72 16.95
N ASP A 72 -11.85 -8.25 16.40
CA ASP A 72 -10.56 -7.60 16.49
C ASP A 72 -10.57 -6.23 15.84
N LYS A 73 -9.88 -5.29 16.49
CA LYS A 73 -9.75 -3.90 16.05
C LYS A 73 -8.30 -3.56 15.79
N ILE A 74 -7.99 -3.39 14.52
CA ILE A 74 -6.69 -2.95 14.04
C ILE A 74 -6.67 -1.43 14.06
N THR A 75 -5.65 -0.85 14.69
CA THR A 75 -5.42 0.60 14.69
C THR A 75 -4.11 0.89 13.98
N PHE A 76 -4.15 1.73 12.96
CA PHE A 76 -2.95 2.17 12.26
C PHE A 76 -2.86 3.70 12.21
N ARG A 77 -1.64 4.19 12.44
CA ARG A 77 -1.28 5.60 12.47
C ARG A 77 0.20 5.74 12.15
N ARG A 78 0.61 6.95 11.79
CA ARG A 78 2.03 7.28 11.68
C ARG A 78 2.79 7.04 12.99
N SER A 79 3.97 6.44 12.86
CA SER A 79 4.90 6.23 13.97
C SER A 79 5.47 7.56 14.45
N LYS A 80 5.81 7.63 15.74
CA LYS A 80 6.58 8.77 16.28
C LYS A 80 8.08 8.69 15.92
N ARG A 81 8.53 7.52 15.46
CA ARG A 81 9.92 7.26 15.06
C ARG A 81 10.03 7.35 13.54
N TYR A 82 11.06 8.03 13.06
CA TYR A 82 11.36 8.17 11.63
C TYR A 82 12.55 7.30 11.26
N PHE A 83 12.52 6.79 10.04
CA PHE A 83 13.67 6.15 9.42
C PHE A 83 14.49 7.21 8.69
N HIS A 84 15.70 7.50 9.19
CA HIS A 84 16.61 8.45 8.56
C HIS A 84 17.41 7.76 7.45
N LEU A 85 17.18 8.17 6.20
CA LEU A 85 17.86 7.61 5.04
C LEU A 85 18.80 8.66 4.44
N VAL A 86 20.10 8.38 4.47
CA VAL A 86 21.11 9.20 3.78
C VAL A 86 21.03 8.97 2.28
N ARG A 87 20.93 10.05 1.50
CA ARG A 87 20.90 10.01 0.03
C ARG A 87 22.01 10.88 -0.54
N THR A 88 22.90 10.30 -1.33
CA THR A 88 24.03 11.02 -1.95
C THR A 88 23.60 11.88 -3.14
N GLN A 89 22.52 11.51 -3.84
CA GLN A 89 21.98 12.26 -5.00
C GLN A 89 20.44 12.11 -5.08
N ASN A 90 19.73 13.18 -5.48
CA ASN A 90 18.29 13.11 -5.72
C ASN A 90 18.00 12.49 -7.09
N ARG A 91 17.86 11.15 -7.12
CA ARG A 91 17.56 10.38 -8.34
C ARG A 91 16.16 9.79 -8.35
N TYR A 92 15.21 10.33 -7.57
CA TYR A 92 13.87 9.75 -7.43
C TYR A 92 13.20 9.47 -8.78
N TYR A 93 13.01 10.51 -9.62
CA TYR A 93 12.34 10.35 -10.92
C TYR A 93 13.13 9.48 -11.91
N LYS A 94 14.47 9.52 -11.86
CA LYS A 94 15.32 8.65 -12.68
C LYS A 94 15.12 7.18 -12.30
N MET A 95 15.10 6.88 -11.00
CA MET A 95 14.85 5.54 -10.49
C MET A 95 13.42 5.07 -10.78
N LEU A 96 12.43 5.95 -10.62
CA LEU A 96 11.03 5.65 -10.94
C LEU A 96 10.85 5.26 -12.41
N ARG A 97 11.41 6.06 -13.34
CA ARG A 97 11.38 5.76 -14.77
C ARG A 97 12.04 4.43 -15.10
N SER A 98 13.23 4.20 -14.56
CA SER A 98 13.98 2.95 -14.80
C SER A 98 13.30 1.71 -14.23
N LYS A 99 12.68 1.80 -13.03
CA LYS A 99 12.02 0.64 -12.41
C LYS A 99 10.67 0.30 -13.03
N LEU A 100 10.00 1.28 -13.63
CA LEU A 100 8.67 1.10 -14.22
C LEU A 100 8.68 1.11 -15.76
N ASN A 101 9.86 1.20 -16.39
CA ASN A 101 10.01 1.46 -17.84
C ASN A 101 9.12 2.61 -18.32
N TRP A 102 9.02 3.65 -17.50
CA TRP A 102 7.99 4.67 -17.67
C TRP A 102 8.35 5.63 -18.78
N GLY A 103 7.53 5.62 -19.84
CA GLY A 103 7.71 6.48 -21.01
C GLY A 103 8.66 5.91 -22.05
N GLU A 104 9.09 4.65 -21.92
CA GLU A 104 9.81 3.96 -22.98
C GLU A 104 8.85 3.53 -24.09
N THR A 105 8.85 4.26 -25.19
CA THR A 105 8.19 3.82 -26.42
C THR A 105 9.11 2.83 -27.14
N LYS A 106 8.69 1.58 -27.32
CA LYS A 106 9.34 0.64 -28.25
C LYS A 106 9.14 1.17 -29.67
N ARG A 107 9.99 2.11 -30.10
CA ARG A 107 9.98 2.60 -31.48
C ARG A 107 10.50 1.44 -32.34
N LYS A 108 9.60 0.76 -33.05
CA LYS A 108 10.00 -0.22 -34.08
C LYS A 108 10.92 0.53 -35.05
N LYS A 109 12.19 0.11 -35.15
CA LYS A 109 13.04 0.56 -36.24
C LYS A 109 12.42 -0.01 -37.51
N SER A 110 11.81 0.85 -38.31
CA SER A 110 11.52 0.55 -39.71
C SER A 110 12.88 0.34 -40.37
N VAL A 111 13.15 -0.89 -40.78
CA VAL A 111 14.19 -1.22 -41.76
C VAL A 111 13.61 -0.97 -43.14
#